data_AF-A0A3G9H4D9-F1
#
_entry.id   AF-A0A3G9H4D9-F1
#
_cell.length_a   1.000
_cell.length_b   1.000
_cell.length_c   1.000
_cell.angle_alpha   90.00
_cell.angle_beta   90.00
_cell.angle_gamma   90.00
#
_symmetry.space_group_name_H-M   'P 1'
#
loop_
_entity.id
_entity.type
_entity.pdbx_description
1 polymer ?
#
loop_
_entity_poly.entity_id
_entity_poly.type
_entity_poly.pdbx_seq_one_letter_code
_entity_poly.pdbx_strand_id
1 'polypeptide(L)' 'MDTQQKEYEKMKGEIETEIRAIFKANMKIFDWDIPENDERKSARLIIRAMEEAISRLKDEIEAGKYDNY' A
#
# COMPACT_ATOMS: atom_id res chain seq x y z
N MET A 1 -8.56 1.41 -27.11
CA MET A 1 -8.91 1.47 -25.68
C MET A 1 -10.27 2.12 -25.55
N ASP A 2 -11.22 1.39 -24.97
CA ASP A 2 -12.51 1.96 -24.56
C ASP A 2 -12.32 2.91 -23.36
N THR A 3 -13.39 3.63 -23.02
CA THR A 3 -13.42 4.61 -21.93
C THR A 3 -13.19 3.97 -20.57
N GLN A 4 -13.69 2.75 -20.34
CA GLN A 4 -13.59 2.05 -19.05
C GLN A 4 -12.14 1.64 -18.76
N GLN A 5 -11.42 1.17 -19.78
CA GLN A 5 -10.00 0.84 -19.70
C GLN A 5 -9.15 2.07 -19.38
N LYS A 6 -9.49 3.24 -19.97
CA LYS A 6 -8.80 4.51 -19.66
C LYS A 6 -9.03 4.96 -18.22
N GLU A 7 -10.27 4.86 -17.73
CA GLU A 7 -10.60 5.22 -16.35
C GLU A 7 -9.92 4.27 -15.36
N TYR A 8 -9.91 2.97 -15.64
CA TYR A 8 -9.19 1.99 -14.85
C TYR A 8 -7.69 2.28 -14.79
N GLU A 9 -7.04 2.58 -15.92
CA GLU A 9 -5.61 2.89 -15.95
C GLU A 9 -5.27 4.16 -15.20
N LYS A 10 -6.11 5.21 -15.30
CA LYS A 10 -5.94 6.43 -14.52
C LYS A 10 -6.06 6.14 -13.02
N MET A 11 -7.14 5.46 -12.60
CA MET A 11 -7.37 5.09 -11.21
C MET A 11 -6.22 4.23 -10.67
N LYS A 12 -5.72 3.28 -11.48
CA LYS A 12 -4.57 2.44 -11.11
C LYS A 12 -3.31 3.28 -10.87
N GLY A 13 -3.04 4.28 -11.72
CA GLY A 13 -1.88 5.17 -11.55
C GLY A 13 -1.98 6.04 -10.29
N GLU A 14 -3.19 6.51 -9.98
CA GLU A 14 -3.48 7.27 -8.74
C GLU A 14 -3.26 6.39 -7.50
N ILE A 15 -3.83 5.18 -7.49
CA ILE A 15 -3.65 4.19 -6.41
C ILE A 15 -2.16 3.86 -6.22
N GLU A 16 -1.40 3.62 -7.30
CA GLU A 16 0.04 3.34 -7.19
C GLU A 16 0.80 4.51 -6.56
N THR A 17 0.43 5.74 -6.91
CA THR A 17 1.05 6.95 -6.36
C THR A 17 0.79 7.07 -4.86
N GLU A 18 -0.45 6.83 -4.43
CA GLU A 18 -0.86 6.88 -3.03
C GLU A 18 -0.16 5.80 -2.19
N ILE A 19 -0.12 4.56 -2.68
CA ILE A 19 0.58 3.45 -2.03
C ILE A 19 2.07 3.77 -1.86
N ARG A 20 2.72 4.36 -2.88
CA ARG A 20 4.13 4.78 -2.79
C ARG A 20 4.32 5.91 -1.77
N ALA A 21 3.38 6.82 -1.63
CA ALA A 21 3.44 7.89 -0.64
C ALA A 21 3.38 7.32 0.80
N ILE A 22 2.46 6.38 1.04
CA ILE A 22 2.35 5.65 2.32
C ILE A 22 3.67 4.92 2.62
N PHE A 23 4.21 4.17 1.66
CA PHE A 23 5.48 3.46 1.83
C PHE A 23 6.62 4.42 2.24
N LYS A 24 6.79 5.54 1.52
CA LYS A 24 7.85 6.52 1.81
C LYS A 24 7.66 7.23 3.15
N ALA A 25 6.41 7.51 3.55
CA ALA A 25 6.13 8.07 4.86
C ALA A 25 6.56 7.13 5.99
N ASN A 26 6.35 5.81 5.81
CA ASN A 26 6.75 4.81 6.80
C ASN A 26 8.26 4.54 6.80
N MET A 27 8.95 4.65 5.66
CA MET A 27 10.43 4.57 5.62
C MET A 27 11.09 5.62 6.54
N LYS A 28 10.54 6.83 6.61
CA LYS A 28 11.06 7.90 7.50
C LYS A 28 10.95 7.58 8.99
N ILE A 29 10.02 6.71 9.38
CA ILE A 29 9.86 6.29 10.79
C ILE A 29 10.99 5.31 11.18
N PHE A 30 11.41 4.45 10.24
CA PHE A 30 12.53 3.52 10.43
C PHE A 30 13.91 4.17 10.31
N ASP A 31 13.97 5.44 9.90
CA ASP A 31 15.19 6.25 9.79
C ASP A 31 15.56 6.95 11.11
N TRP A 32 14.69 6.86 12.14
CA TRP A 32 14.99 7.35 13.49
C TRP A 32 16.03 6.45 14.17
N ASP A 33 17.30 6.87 14.13
CA ASP A 33 18.41 6.51 15.03
C ASP A 33 18.72 5.01 15.19
N ILE A 34 18.83 4.26 14.09
CA ILE A 34 19.48 2.92 14.10
C ILE A 34 20.86 3.04 13.41
N PRO A 35 21.98 2.99 14.17
CA PRO A 35 23.33 3.14 13.63
C PRO A 35 23.68 2.13 12.53
N GLU A 36 23.05 0.95 12.51
CA GLU A 36 23.21 -0.09 11.47
C GLU A 36 21.95 -0.30 10.61
N ASN A 37 21.20 0.76 10.28
CA ASN A 37 19.96 0.62 9.50
C ASN A 37 20.23 -0.01 8.12
N ASP A 38 19.91 -1.30 7.95
CA ASP A 38 19.75 -1.92 6.64
C ASP A 38 18.43 -1.42 6.04
N GLU A 39 18.51 -0.31 5.31
CA GLU A 39 17.37 0.32 4.63
C GLU A 39 16.55 -0.68 3.80
N ARG A 40 17.19 -1.71 3.22
CA ARG A 40 16.50 -2.74 2.45
C ARG A 40 15.70 -3.67 3.35
N LYS A 41 16.22 -4.00 4.53
CA LYS A 41 15.48 -4.80 5.53
C LYS A 41 14.26 -4.03 6.03
N SER A 42 14.42 -2.75 6.34
CA SER A 42 13.31 -1.87 6.74
C SER A 42 12.25 -1.75 5.64
N ALA A 43 12.67 -1.53 4.39
CA ALA A 43 11.77 -1.53 3.23
C ALA A 43 10.98 -2.85 3.09
N ARG A 44 11.64 -4.01 3.26
CA ARG A 44 10.97 -5.33 3.20
C ARG A 44 9.92 -5.50 4.30
N LEU A 45 10.21 -5.02 5.52
CA LEU A 45 9.26 -5.10 6.63
C LEU A 45 8.04 -4.21 6.40
N ILE A 46 8.24 -3.00 5.86
CA ILE A 46 7.13 -2.10 5.51
C ILE A 46 6.25 -2.72 4.42
N ILE A 47 6.84 -3.25 3.35
CA ILE A 47 6.07 -3.90 2.28
C ILE A 47 5.26 -5.08 2.83
N ARG A 48 5.86 -5.92 3.69
CA ARG A 48 5.15 -7.01 4.34
C ARG A 48 3.94 -6.52 5.15
N ALA A 49 4.10 -5.46 5.93
CA ALA A 49 3.00 -4.89 6.70
C ALA A 49 1.88 -4.34 5.79
N MET A 50 2.25 -3.73 4.66
CA MET A 50 1.28 -3.26 3.65
C MET A 50 0.54 -4.42 2.99
N GLU A 51 1.23 -5.51 2.65
CA GLU A 51 0.61 -6.74 2.10
C GLU A 51 -0.36 -7.38 3.10
N GLU A 52 0.01 -7.46 4.39
CA GLU A 52 -0.85 -7.96 5.45
C GLU A 52 -2.10 -7.08 5.62
N ALA A 53 -1.97 -5.75 5.55
CA ALA A 53 -3.10 -4.83 5.60
C ALA A 53 -4.04 -5.01 4.38
N ILE A 54 -3.49 -5.13 3.17
CA ILE A 54 -4.26 -5.40 1.95
C ILE A 54 -4.98 -6.75 2.06
N SER A 55 -4.34 -7.78 2.61
CA SER A 55 -4.98 -9.08 2.82
C SER A 55 -6.20 -8.95 3.73
N ARG A 56 -6.09 -8.20 4.84
CA ARG A 56 -7.22 -7.97 5.73
C ARG A 56 -8.36 -7.24 5.04
N LEU A 57 -8.07 -6.24 4.20
CA LEU A 57 -9.12 -5.57 3.42
C LEU A 57 -9.88 -6.55 2.52
N LYS A 58 -9.20 -7.56 1.94
CA LYS A 58 -9.87 -8.61 1.16
C LYS A 58 -10.79 -9.46 2.04
N ASP A 59 -10.30 -9.90 3.20
CA ASP A 59 -11.10 -10.66 4.15
C ASP A 59 -12.34 -9.85 4.62
N GLU A 60 -12.19 -8.54 4.79
CA GLU A 60 -13.28 -7.64 5.17
C GLU A 60 -14.33 -7.45 4.06
N ILE A 61 -13.91 -7.42 2.80
CA ILE A 61 -14.81 -7.42 1.64
C ILE A 61 -15.59 -8.75 1.59
N GLU A 62 -14.91 -9.88 1.74
CA GLU A 62 -15.55 -11.20 1.72
C GLU A 62 -16.54 -11.38 2.89
N ALA A 63 -16.28 -10.72 4.02
CA ALA A 63 -17.17 -10.68 5.16
C ALA A 63 -18.36 -9.70 5.00
N GLY A 64 -18.47 -9.00 3.87
CA GLY A 64 -19.55 -8.06 3.57
C GLY A 64 -19.48 -6.74 4.36
N LYS A 65 -18.32 -6.37 4.94
CA LYS A 65 -18.19 -5.14 5.75
C LYS A 65 -18.46 -3.86 4.96
N TYR A 66 -18.39 -3.92 3.63
CA TYR A 66 -18.52 -2.77 2.74
C TYR A 66 -19.74 -2.85 1.81
N ASP A 67 -20.65 -3.81 2.01
CA ASP A 67 -21.80 -4.02 1.11
C ASP A 67 -22.78 -2.83 1.06
N ASN A 68 -22.69 -1.92 2.04
CA ASN A 68 -23.53 -0.72 2.15
C ASN A 68 -22.73 0.59 2.04
N TYR A 69 -21.50 0.53 1.51
CA TYR A 69 -20.60 1.68 1.37
C TYR A 69 -20.61 2.26 -0.05
#